data_AF-A0A0F2N8L9-F1
#
_entry.id   AF-A0A0F2N8L9-F1
#
_cell.length_a   1.000
_cell.length_b   1.000
_cell.length_c   1.000
_cell.angle_alpha   90.00
_cell.angle_beta   90.00
_cell.angle_gamma   90.00
#
_symmetry.space_group_name_H-M   'P 1'
#
loop_
_entity.id
_entity.type
_entity.pdbx_description
1 polymer ?
#
loop_
_entity_poly.entity_id
_entity_poly.type
_entity_poly.pdbx_seq_one_letter_code
_entity_poly.pdbx_strand_id
1 'polypeptide(L)'
;MKLNDPFGRLAHRHQTGYELMRDTMRKSCIDTPEAATEAIRQTKKRALKYIGVGMTILLPLVLLLPQAMPVTLSIALFLTVWVASSAINGQRYIQRYIDEDLK
;
A
#
# COMPACT_ATOMS: atom_id res chain seq x y z
N MET A 1 -17.19 21.66 7.65
CA MET A 1 -15.73 21.43 7.85
C MET A 1 -15.55 20.30 8.84
N LYS A 2 -14.66 19.32 8.55
CA LYS A 2 -14.31 18.29 9.54
C LYS A 2 -13.18 18.83 10.43
N LEU A 3 -13.34 18.77 11.74
CA LEU A 3 -12.36 19.30 12.71
C LEU A 3 -10.96 18.69 12.59
N ASN A 4 -10.85 17.50 12.00
CA ASN A 4 -9.60 16.76 11.78
C ASN A 4 -8.94 17.01 10.42
N ASP A 5 -9.58 17.76 9.51
CA ASP A 5 -9.00 18.17 8.22
C ASP A 5 -9.59 19.54 7.79
N PRO A 6 -9.20 20.63 8.46
CA PRO A 6 -9.80 21.96 8.24
C PRO A 6 -9.56 22.49 6.82
N PHE A 7 -8.50 22.01 6.15
CA PHE A 7 -8.11 22.42 4.80
C PHE A 7 -8.41 21.36 3.73
N GLY A 8 -9.08 20.26 4.08
CA GLY A 8 -9.42 19.19 3.13
C GLY A 8 -8.21 18.51 2.47
N ARG A 9 -6.99 18.67 3.01
CA ARG A 9 -5.76 18.16 2.37
C ARG A 9 -5.73 16.65 2.34
N LEU A 10 -6.20 16.01 3.40
CA LEU A 10 -6.25 14.55 3.48
C LEU A 10 -7.30 14.00 2.52
N ALA A 11 -8.47 14.65 2.47
CA ALA A 11 -9.52 14.31 1.52
C ALA A 11 -9.02 14.44 0.06
N HIS A 12 -8.35 15.56 -0.27
CA HIS A 12 -7.80 15.78 -1.60
C HIS A 12 -6.74 14.72 -1.96
N ARG A 13 -5.82 14.41 -1.04
CA ARG A 13 -4.80 13.36 -1.26
C ARG A 13 -5.42 11.98 -1.50
N HIS A 14 -6.46 11.62 -0.75
CA HIS A 14 -7.17 10.35 -0.96
C HIS A 14 -7.91 10.32 -2.30
N GLN A 15 -8.49 11.45 -2.72
CA GLN A 15 -9.16 11.59 -3.99
C GLN A 15 -8.18 11.45 -5.16
N THR A 16 -7.06 12.17 -5.15
CA THR A 16 -6.01 12.03 -6.17
C THR A 16 -5.46 10.61 -6.22
N GLY A 17 -5.26 9.98 -5.05
CA GLY A 17 -4.80 8.59 -4.97
C GLY A 17 -5.79 7.60 -5.58
N TYR A 18 -7.09 7.83 -5.37
CA TYR A 18 -8.16 7.04 -5.98
C TYR A 18 -8.20 7.22 -7.51
N GLU A 19 -8.12 8.45 -8.00
CA GLU A 19 -8.14 8.75 -9.44
C GLU A 19 -6.98 8.08 -10.17
N LEU A 20 -5.76 8.16 -9.62
CA LEU A 20 -4.59 7.48 -10.18
C LEU A 20 -4.77 5.95 -10.23
N MET A 21 -5.32 5.36 -9.16
CA MET A 21 -5.60 3.91 -9.12
C MET A 21 -6.64 3.53 -10.17
N ARG A 22 -7.77 4.26 -10.22
CA ARG A 22 -8.86 4.03 -11.18
C ARG A 22 -8.35 4.12 -12.61
N ASP A 23 -7.60 5.16 -12.95
CA ASP A 23 -7.05 5.34 -14.29
C ASP A 23 -6.10 4.19 -14.66
N THR A 24 -5.32 3.70 -13.70
CA THR A 24 -4.46 2.52 -13.90
C THR A 24 -5.28 1.25 -14.14
N MET A 25 -6.36 1.02 -13.38
CA MET A 25 -7.26 -0.12 -13.56
C MET A 25 -7.92 -0.09 -14.94
N ARG A 26 -8.46 1.06 -15.35
CA ARG A 26 -9.08 1.24 -16.67
C ARG A 26 -8.07 1.04 -17.80
N LYS A 27 -6.86 1.61 -17.69
CA LYS A 27 -5.77 1.40 -18.66
C LYS A 27 -5.32 -0.06 -18.76
N SER A 28 -5.52 -0.83 -17.70
CA SER A 28 -5.20 -2.26 -17.65
C SER A 28 -6.39 -3.15 -18.05
N CYS A 29 -7.48 -2.55 -18.55
CA CYS A 29 -8.72 -3.23 -18.92
C CYS A 29 -9.31 -4.07 -17.78
N ILE A 30 -9.22 -3.57 -16.54
CA ILE A 30 -9.85 -4.18 -15.38
C ILE A 30 -11.26 -3.59 -15.25
N ASP A 31 -12.20 -4.24 -15.90
CA ASP A 31 -13.61 -3.85 -16.04
C ASP A 31 -14.58 -4.83 -15.34
N THR A 32 -14.05 -5.88 -14.72
CA THR A 32 -14.84 -6.86 -13.95
C THR A 32 -14.49 -6.82 -12.46
N PRO A 33 -15.48 -6.98 -11.55
CA PRO A 33 -15.25 -7.07 -10.12
C PRO A 33 -14.25 -8.18 -9.74
N GLU A 34 -14.27 -9.30 -10.47
CA GLU A 34 -13.36 -10.43 -10.27
C GLU A 34 -11.92 -10.05 -10.59
N ALA A 35 -11.67 -9.37 -11.71
CA ALA A 35 -10.34 -8.91 -12.09
C ALA A 35 -9.79 -7.87 -11.10
N ALA A 36 -10.64 -6.97 -10.62
CA ALA A 36 -10.27 -5.98 -9.59
C ALA A 36 -9.91 -6.68 -8.25
N THR A 37 -10.67 -7.71 -7.88
CA THR A 37 -10.39 -8.50 -6.67
C THR A 37 -9.09 -9.29 -6.80
N GLU A 38 -8.80 -9.86 -7.97
CA GLU A 38 -7.53 -10.54 -8.21
C GLU A 38 -6.35 -9.55 -8.15
N ALA A 39 -6.52 -8.31 -8.62
CA ALA A 39 -5.51 -7.27 -8.49
C ALA A 39 -5.18 -6.96 -7.01
N ILE A 40 -6.18 -6.95 -6.11
CA ILE A 40 -5.96 -6.84 -4.66
C ILE A 40 -5.12 -8.01 -4.16
N ARG A 41 -5.48 -9.24 -4.56
CA ARG A 41 -4.79 -10.46 -4.12
C ARG A 41 -3.33 -10.47 -4.56
N GLN A 42 -3.06 -10.11 -5.81
CA GLN A 42 -1.70 -10.00 -6.34
C GLN A 42 -0.90 -8.92 -5.62
N THR A 43 -1.51 -7.77 -5.32
CA THR A 43 -0.86 -6.68 -4.58
C THR A 43 -0.43 -7.14 -3.18
N LYS A 44 -1.30 -7.86 -2.45
CA LYS A 44 -0.94 -8.44 -1.15
C LYS A 44 0.21 -9.44 -1.25
N LYS A 45 0.18 -10.32 -2.25
CA LYS A 45 1.25 -11.31 -2.48
C LYS A 45 2.59 -10.64 -2.78
N ARG A 46 2.59 -9.58 -3.61
CA ARG A 46 3.79 -8.78 -3.91
C ARG A 46 4.30 -8.05 -2.67
N ALA A 47 3.42 -7.45 -1.87
CA ALA A 47 3.78 -6.79 -0.63
C ALA A 47 4.48 -7.75 0.35
N LEU A 48 3.93 -8.95 0.55
CA LEU A 48 4.57 -9.99 1.36
C LEU A 48 5.93 -10.42 0.81
N LYS A 49 6.05 -10.55 -0.52
CA LYS A 49 7.34 -10.87 -1.16
C LYS A 49 8.38 -9.78 -0.88
N TYR A 50 8.01 -8.50 -0.98
CA TYR A 50 8.93 -7.40 -0.69
C TYR A 50 9.32 -7.32 0.78
N ILE A 51 8.38 -7.54 1.71
CA ILE A 51 8.68 -7.64 3.13
C ILE A 51 9.65 -8.79 3.39
N GLY A 52 9.42 -9.96 2.77
CA GLY A 52 10.30 -11.12 2.87
C GLY A 52 11.72 -10.82 2.41
N VAL A 53 11.88 -10.23 1.22
CA VAL A 53 13.20 -9.82 0.68
C VAL A 53 13.86 -8.78 1.60
N GLY A 54 13.11 -7.80 2.09
CA GLY A 54 13.62 -6.79 3.02
C GLY A 54 14.13 -7.42 4.32
N MET A 55 13.37 -8.34 4.91
CA MET A 55 13.78 -9.10 6.10
C MET A 55 15.06 -9.93 5.84
N THR A 56 15.15 -10.60 4.70
CA THR A 56 16.34 -11.39 4.34
C THR A 56 17.61 -10.53 4.24
N ILE A 57 17.49 -9.24 3.90
CA ILE A 57 18.63 -8.31 3.84
C ILE A 57 18.93 -7.71 5.22
N LEU A 58 17.89 -7.36 5.98
CA LEU A 58 18.04 -6.69 7.27
C LEU A 58 18.53 -7.65 8.38
N LEU A 59 18.13 -8.93 8.36
CA LEU A 59 18.56 -9.94 9.34
C LEU A 59 20.09 -10.14 9.37
N PRO A 60 20.78 -10.39 8.24
CA PRO A 60 22.24 -10.46 8.20
C PRO A 60 22.90 -9.16 8.68
N LEU A 61 22.31 -8.00 8.39
CA LEU A 61 22.86 -6.71 8.81
C LEU A 61 22.90 -6.58 10.34
N VAL A 62 21.86 -7.04 11.03
CA VAL A 62 21.83 -7.09 12.50
C VAL A 62 22.86 -8.08 13.04
N LEU A 63 23.03 -9.23 12.39
CA LEU A 63 23.99 -10.26 12.82
C LEU A 63 25.46 -9.83 12.61
N LEU A 64 25.76 -9.14 11.50
CA LEU A 64 27.12 -8.72 11.14
C LEU A 64 27.51 -7.40 11.82
N LEU A 65 26.57 -6.48 12.00
CA LEU A 65 26.79 -5.17 12.64
C LEU A 65 25.77 -4.94 13.77
N PRO A 66 25.95 -5.58 14.94
CA PRO A 66 25.05 -5.41 16.09
C PRO A 66 25.02 -3.97 16.62
N GLN A 67 26.08 -3.19 16.37
CA GLN A 67 26.16 -1.77 16.72
C GLN A 67 25.10 -0.93 15.99
N ALA A 68 24.72 -1.34 14.78
CA ALA A 68 23.70 -0.66 13.97
C ALA A 68 22.29 -1.17 14.26
N MET A 69 22.10 -2.13 15.18
CA MET A 69 20.82 -2.78 15.47
C MET A 69 19.66 -1.79 15.72
N PRO A 70 19.81 -0.71 16.52
CA PRO A 70 18.72 0.23 16.74
C PRO A 70 18.24 0.86 15.42
N VAL A 71 19.19 1.28 14.57
CA VAL A 71 18.91 1.91 13.26
C VAL A 71 18.24 0.90 12.33
N THR A 72 18.79 -0.32 12.24
CA THR A 72 18.26 -1.39 11.38
C THR A 72 16.83 -1.77 11.77
N LEU A 73 16.54 -1.88 13.07
CA LEU A 73 15.20 -2.17 13.58
C LEU A 73 14.22 -1.03 13.33
N SER A 74 14.65 0.24 13.49
CA SER A 74 13.81 1.39 13.15
C SER A 74 13.44 1.41 11.67
N ILE A 75 14.39 1.11 10.78
CA ILE A 75 14.12 1.01 9.33
C ILE A 75 13.17 -0.15 9.03
N ALA A 76 13.40 -1.32 9.64
CA ALA A 76 12.52 -2.48 9.46
C ALA A 76 11.07 -2.18 9.87
N LEU A 77 10.89 -1.53 11.03
CA LEU A 77 9.58 -1.13 11.52
C LEU A 77 8.93 -0.11 10.60
N PHE A 78 9.67 0.93 10.19
CA PHE A 78 9.18 1.95 9.27
C PHE A 78 8.70 1.34 7.95
N LEU A 79 9.52 0.48 7.32
CA LEU A 79 9.17 -0.18 6.08
C LEU A 79 7.93 -1.07 6.23
N THR A 80 7.82 -1.79 7.34
CA THR A 80 6.66 -2.65 7.62
C THR A 80 5.38 -1.82 7.73
N VAL A 81 5.40 -0.74 8.52
CA VAL A 81 4.25 0.18 8.68
C VAL A 81 3.90 0.86 7.36
N TRP A 82 4.91 1.29 6.60
CA TRP A 82 4.73 1.92 5.30
C TRP A 82 4.04 0.98 4.30
N VAL A 83 4.55 -0.25 4.15
CA VAL A 83 3.99 -1.25 3.24
C VAL A 83 2.57 -1.63 3.67
N ALA A 84 2.33 -1.84 4.98
CA ALA A 84 1.01 -2.14 5.50
C ALA A 84 0.01 -1.00 5.22
N SER A 85 0.39 0.24 5.52
CA SER A 85 -0.44 1.43 5.25
C SER A 85 -0.74 1.58 3.76
N SER A 86 0.27 1.40 2.91
CA SER A 86 0.10 1.45 1.45
C SER A 86 -0.85 0.36 0.95
N ALA A 87 -0.75 -0.87 1.47
CA ALA A 87 -1.61 -1.98 1.10
C ALA A 87 -3.07 -1.75 1.53
N ILE A 88 -3.30 -1.23 2.75
CA ILE A 88 -4.64 -0.89 3.26
C ILE A 88 -5.28 0.20 2.40
N ASN A 89 -4.53 1.27 2.09
CA ASN A 89 -5.01 2.36 1.25
C ASN A 89 -5.33 1.87 -0.18
N GLY A 90 -4.46 1.04 -0.76
CA GLY A 90 -4.70 0.43 -2.07
C GLY A 90 -5.96 -0.43 -2.09
N GLN A 91 -6.14 -1.29 -1.08
CA GLN A 91 -7.35 -2.11 -0.97
C GLN A 91 -8.61 -1.24 -0.87
N ARG A 92 -8.58 -0.15 -0.10
CA ARG A 92 -9.72 0.78 0.01
C ARG A 92 -10.07 1.42 -1.32
N TYR A 93 -9.09 1.82 -2.13
CA TYR A 93 -9.34 2.42 -3.43
C TYR A 93 -9.91 1.43 -4.44
N ILE A 94 -9.42 0.19 -4.45
CA ILE A 94 -9.95 -0.84 -5.35
C ILE A 94 -11.36 -1.25 -4.95
N GLN A 95 -11.64 -1.38 -3.65
CA GLN A 95 -13.00 -1.64 -3.17
C GLN A 95 -13.97 -0.53 -3.63
N ARG A 96 -13.55 0.74 -3.49
CA ARG A 96 -14.32 1.90 -3.96
C ARG A 96 -14.55 1.84 -5.48
N TYR A 97 -13.55 1.45 -6.26
CA TYR A 97 -13.69 1.28 -7.70
C TYR A 97 -14.72 0.20 -8.07
N ILE A 98 -14.71 -0.94 -7.38
CA ILE A 98 -15.71 -1.99 -7.57
C ILE A 98 -17.12 -1.45 -7.26
N ASP A 99 -17.26 -0.72 -6.15
CA ASP A 99 -18.56 -0.23 -5.69
C ASP A 99 -19.13 0.93 -6.52
N GLU A 100 -18.26 1.80 -7.07
CA GLU A 100 -18.67 3.01 -7.82
C GLU A 100 -18.69 2.82 -9.34
N ASP A 101 -17.74 2.07 -9.92
CA ASP A 101 -17.50 2.03 -11.37
C ASP A 101 -17.85 0.68 -12.03
N LEU A 102 -17.85 -0.43 -11.27
CA LEU A 102 -18.04 -1.79 -11.82
C LEU A 102 -19.37 -2.46 -11.41
N LYS A 103 -20.26 -1.71 -10.77
CA LYS A 103 -21.61 -2.16 -10.41
C LYS A 103 -22.59 -2.08 -11.58
#